data_AF-A0A1W6WN17-F1
#
_entry.id   AF-A0A1W6WN17-F1
#
_cell.length_a   1.000
_cell.length_b   1.000
_cell.length_c   1.000
_cell.angle_alpha   90.00
_cell.angle_beta   90.00
_cell.angle_gamma   90.00
#
_symmetry.space_group_name_H-M   'P 1'
#
loop_
_entity.id
_entity.type
_entity.pdbx_description
1 polymer ?
#
loop_
_entity_poly.entity_id
_entity_poly.type
_entity_poly.pdbx_seq_one_letter_code
_entity_poly.pdbx_strand_id
1 'polypeptide(L)'
;MTKEITLSNGEVVKANPNLTALTLFKLEKEGIIDKGFLSTLLNAGGIQNIDLLDTFRIVYAAYRQANPTGYMEFEAFMEVYEVDMSEAFDYFGAVMKKEAKNNMAKGFQQKAGKKA
;
A
#
# COMPACT_ATOMS: atom_id res chain seq x y z
N MET A 1 11.33 5.45 5.64
CA MET A 1 11.20 6.54 4.68
C MET A 1 9.82 7.09 4.89
N THR A 2 9.68 8.37 5.22
CA THR A 2 8.36 8.98 5.41
C THR A 2 8.03 9.74 4.14
N LYS A 3 6.83 9.53 3.62
CA LYS A 3 6.25 10.19 2.45
C LYS A 3 5.07 11.05 2.93
N GLU A 4 4.62 11.94 2.06
CA GLU A 4 3.46 12.80 2.31
C GLU A 4 2.37 12.46 1.29
N ILE A 5 1.11 12.50 1.73
CA ILE A 5 -0.08 12.32 0.91
C ILE A 5 -0.85 13.63 1.02
N THR A 6 -1.20 14.23 -0.12
CA THR A 6 -2.10 15.39 -0.16
C THR A 6 -3.52 14.89 -0.34
N LEU A 7 -4.39 15.21 0.61
CA LEU A 7 -5.79 14.82 0.59
C LEU A 7 -6.63 15.88 -0.14
N SER A 8 -7.81 15.49 -0.63
CA SER A 8 -8.69 16.39 -1.39
C SER A 8 -9.22 17.58 -0.57
N ASN A 9 -9.20 17.46 0.76
CA ASN A 9 -9.53 18.54 1.69
C ASN A 9 -8.37 19.54 1.90
N GLY A 10 -7.23 19.35 1.22
CA GLY A 10 -6.04 20.18 1.33
C GLY A 10 -5.12 19.84 2.51
N GLU A 11 -5.47 18.84 3.32
CA GLU A 11 -4.62 18.35 4.40
C GLU A 11 -3.46 17.51 3.83
N VAL A 12 -2.26 17.72 4.38
CA VAL A 12 -1.08 16.93 4.04
C VAL A 12 -0.76 16.00 5.20
N VAL A 13 -0.88 14.70 4.95
CA VAL A 13 -0.66 13.67 5.97
C VAL A 13 0.61 12.87 5.71
N LYS A 14 1.24 12.39 6.78
CA LYS A 14 2.42 11.53 6.68
C LYS A 14 2.03 10.09 6.42
N ALA A 15 2.85 9.38 5.67
CA ALA A 15 2.74 7.95 5.46
C ALA A 15 4.13 7.29 5.47
N ASN A 16 4.21 6.06 5.98
CA ASN A 16 5.46 5.31 6.09
C ASN A 16 5.26 3.86 5.59
N PRO A 17 5.78 3.51 4.40
CA PRO A 17 5.68 2.16 3.86
C PRO A 17 6.52 1.11 4.61
N ASN A 18 7.35 1.49 5.58
CA ASN A 18 8.05 0.52 6.43
C ASN A 18 7.10 0.00 7.52
N LEU A 19 6.13 -0.82 7.11
CA LEU A 19 5.10 -1.35 8.01
C LEU A 19 5.71 -2.27 9.06
N THR A 20 5.33 -2.07 10.31
CA THR A 20 5.62 -3.00 11.40
C THR A 20 4.58 -4.12 11.45
N ALA A 21 4.96 -5.27 12.01
CA ALA A 21 4.03 -6.37 12.26
C ALA A 21 2.85 -5.92 13.15
N LEU A 22 3.08 -5.00 14.08
CA LEU A 22 2.03 -4.45 14.95
C LEU A 22 0.97 -3.68 14.16
N THR A 23 1.38 -2.85 13.19
CA THR A 23 0.44 -2.09 12.36
C THR A 23 -0.43 -3.04 11.54
N LEU A 24 0.17 -4.04 10.89
CA LEU A 24 -0.59 -5.05 10.15
C LEU A 24 -1.56 -5.83 11.06
N PHE A 25 -1.11 -6.21 12.26
CA PHE A 25 -1.95 -6.92 13.22
C PHE A 25 -3.17 -6.08 13.66
N LYS A 26 -2.98 -4.79 13.94
CA LYS A 26 -4.10 -3.90 14.31
C LYS A 26 -5.10 -3.75 13.17
N LEU A 27 -4.62 -3.51 11.96
CA LEU A 27 -5.49 -3.35 10.78
C LEU A 27 -6.28 -4.63 10.46
N GLU A 28 -5.69 -5.81 10.69
CA GLU A 28 -6.39 -7.09 10.53
C GLU A 28 -7.49 -7.25 11.58
N LYS A 29 -7.21 -6.86 12.84
CA LYS A 29 -8.20 -6.86 13.92
C LYS A 29 -9.33 -5.87 13.72
N GLU A 30 -9.04 -4.74 13.09
CA GLU A 30 -10.01 -3.72 12.72
C GLU A 30 -10.82 -4.09 11.46
N GLY A 31 -10.49 -5.21 10.79
CA GLY A 31 -11.18 -5.66 9.58
C GLY A 31 -10.84 -4.83 8.33
N ILE A 32 -9.84 -3.96 8.40
CA ILE A 32 -9.42 -3.05 7.32
C ILE A 32 -8.62 -3.82 6.27
N ILE A 33 -7.81 -4.79 6.73
CA ILE A 33 -7.11 -5.75 5.89
C ILE A 33 -7.49 -7.17 6.29
N ASP A 34 -7.31 -8.12 5.39
CA ASP A 34 -7.61 -9.52 5.64
C ASP A 34 -6.41 -10.43 5.27
N LYS A 35 -6.63 -11.74 5.39
CA LYS A 35 -5.64 -12.75 5.01
C LYS A 35 -5.34 -12.74 3.51
N GLY A 36 -6.29 -12.32 2.68
CA GLY A 36 -6.11 -12.16 1.23
C GLY A 36 -5.08 -11.07 0.95
N PHE A 37 -5.27 -9.89 1.53
CA PHE A 37 -4.32 -8.78 1.48
C PHE A 37 -2.92 -9.19 1.94
N LEU A 38 -2.80 -9.88 3.08
CA LEU A 38 -1.51 -10.34 3.60
C LEU A 38 -0.86 -11.35 2.64
N SER A 39 -1.65 -12.25 2.06
CA SER A 39 -1.18 -13.18 1.03
C SER A 39 -0.70 -12.42 -0.21
N THR A 40 -1.44 -11.44 -0.71
CA THR A 40 -1.05 -10.58 -1.83
C THR A 40 0.28 -9.88 -1.55
N LEU A 41 0.45 -9.31 -0.36
CA LEU A 41 1.67 -8.62 0.04
C LEU A 41 2.88 -9.55 0.12
N LEU A 42 2.69 -10.78 0.61
CA LEU A 42 3.76 -11.76 0.78
C LEU A 42 4.08 -12.54 -0.51
N ASN A 43 3.10 -12.72 -1.39
CA ASN A 43 3.19 -13.54 -2.60
C ASN A 43 3.27 -12.74 -3.91
N ALA A 44 3.44 -11.42 -3.87
CA ALA A 44 3.46 -10.55 -5.05
C ALA A 44 4.69 -10.70 -5.98
N GLY A 45 5.22 -11.93 -6.13
CA GLY A 45 5.99 -12.36 -7.29
C GLY A 45 5.18 -12.41 -8.58
N GLY A 46 3.84 -12.28 -8.52
CA GLY A 46 2.94 -12.18 -9.68
C GLY A 46 1.98 -11.00 -9.56
N ILE A 47 2.26 -9.91 -10.28
CA ILE A 47 1.47 -8.66 -10.32
C ILE A 47 0.05 -8.87 -10.91
N GLN A 48 -0.25 -10.06 -11.43
CA GLN A 48 -1.44 -10.30 -12.24
C GLN A 48 -2.76 -10.32 -11.45
N ASN A 49 -2.72 -10.38 -10.12
CA ASN A 49 -3.91 -10.49 -9.27
C ASN A 49 -3.91 -9.54 -8.08
N ILE A 50 -3.21 -8.39 -8.15
CA ILE A 50 -3.31 -7.39 -7.07
C ILE A 50 -4.71 -6.75 -7.18
N ASP A 51 -5.54 -6.95 -6.16
CA ASP A 51 -6.82 -6.25 -6.05
C ASP A 51 -6.56 -4.75 -5.91
N LEU A 52 -7.31 -3.95 -6.66
CA LEU A 52 -7.25 -2.50 -6.59
C LEU A 52 -7.54 -2.01 -5.16
N LEU A 53 -8.47 -2.65 -4.45
CA LEU A 53 -8.78 -2.33 -3.07
C LEU A 53 -7.59 -2.58 -2.13
N ASP A 54 -6.78 -3.61 -2.41
CA ASP A 54 -5.56 -3.88 -1.65
C ASP A 54 -4.52 -2.78 -1.86
N THR A 55 -4.48 -2.16 -3.05
CA THR A 55 -3.60 -1.00 -3.28
C THR A 55 -4.02 0.24 -2.51
N PHE A 56 -5.27 0.40 -2.10
CA PHE A 56 -5.68 1.54 -1.26
C PHE A 56 -5.47 1.24 0.23
N ARG A 57 -5.73 -0.01 0.62
CA ARG A 57 -5.44 -0.51 1.97
C ARG A 57 -3.95 -0.40 2.32
N ILE A 58 -3.04 -0.58 1.35
CA ILE A 58 -1.59 -0.41 1.59
C ILE A 58 -1.23 1.05 1.89
N VAL A 59 -1.87 2.01 1.20
CA VAL A 59 -1.64 3.45 1.41
C VAL A 59 -2.15 3.83 2.80
N TYR A 60 -3.35 3.38 3.15
CA TYR A 60 -3.89 3.58 4.50
C TYR A 60 -3.04 2.90 5.58
N ALA A 61 -2.48 1.71 5.32
CA ALA A 61 -1.57 1.06 6.26
C ALA A 61 -0.29 1.89 6.47
N ALA A 62 0.25 2.48 5.40
CA ALA A 62 1.39 3.38 5.48
C ALA A 62 1.03 4.67 6.27
N TYR A 63 -0.16 5.23 6.05
CA TYR A 63 -0.68 6.35 6.85
C TYR A 63 -0.79 5.98 8.34
N ARG A 64 -1.41 4.85 8.69
CA ARG A 64 -1.53 4.38 10.09
C ARG A 64 -0.18 4.08 10.74
N GLN A 65 0.80 3.62 9.96
CA GLN A 65 2.17 3.43 10.45
C GLN A 65 2.86 4.76 10.82
N ALA A 66 2.56 5.84 10.12
CA ALA A 66 3.11 7.17 10.39
C ALA A 66 2.32 7.95 11.46
N ASN A 67 1.04 7.63 11.64
CA ASN A 67 0.12 8.31 12.55
C ASN A 67 -0.47 7.31 13.56
N PRO A 68 0.29 6.91 14.60
CA PRO A 68 -0.14 5.87 15.53
C PRO A 68 -1.27 6.31 16.48
N THR A 69 -1.54 7.62 16.57
CA THR A 69 -2.55 8.24 17.43
C THR A 69 -3.21 9.40 16.68
N GLY A 70 -4.49 9.67 16.94
CA GLY A 70 -5.22 10.77 16.30
C GLY A 70 -5.35 10.60 14.78
N TYR A 71 -5.33 9.37 14.29
CA TYR A 71 -5.52 9.05 12.88
C TYR A 71 -7.01 9.16 12.49
N MET A 72 -7.27 9.41 11.21
CA MET A 72 -8.57 9.22 10.61
C MET A 72 -8.88 7.73 10.49
N GLU A 73 -10.11 7.35 10.82
CA GLU A 73 -10.62 6.01 10.55
C GLU A 73 -10.65 5.73 9.04
N PHE A 74 -10.69 4.44 8.68
CA PHE A 74 -10.49 4.02 7.29
C PHE A 74 -11.49 4.65 6.31
N GLU A 75 -12.78 4.66 6.65
CA GLU A 75 -13.81 5.26 5.81
C GLU A 75 -13.59 6.77 5.63
N ALA A 76 -13.33 7.49 6.72
CA ALA A 76 -13.06 8.94 6.68
C ALA A 76 -11.81 9.26 5.84
N PHE A 77 -10.76 8.45 5.95
CA PHE A 77 -9.58 8.60 5.09
C PHE A 77 -9.92 8.34 3.61
N MET A 78 -10.72 7.32 3.30
CA MET A 78 -11.12 6.99 1.92
C MET A 78 -12.03 8.06 1.29
N GLU A 79 -12.80 8.80 2.08
CA GLU A 79 -13.62 9.92 1.59
C GLU A 79 -12.78 11.08 1.03
N VAL A 80 -11.60 11.31 1.59
CA VAL A 80 -10.72 12.44 1.23
C VAL A 80 -9.45 12.00 0.50
N TYR A 81 -9.21 10.70 0.37
CA TYR A 81 -8.11 10.16 -0.40
C TYR A 81 -8.50 10.03 -1.87
N GLU A 82 -7.90 10.85 -2.73
CA GLU A 82 -8.01 10.69 -4.18
C GLU A 82 -7.07 9.60 -4.66
N VAL A 83 -7.62 8.66 -5.43
CA VAL A 83 -6.84 7.53 -5.94
C VAL A 83 -5.83 8.00 -6.97
N ASP A 84 -4.56 8.05 -6.57
CA ASP A 84 -3.42 8.05 -7.47
C ASP A 84 -2.83 6.63 -7.56
N MET A 85 -3.02 5.98 -8.70
CA MET A 85 -2.50 4.62 -8.92
C MET A 85 -0.98 4.55 -8.91
N SER A 86 -0.30 5.60 -9.37
CA SER A 86 1.17 5.67 -9.36
C SER A 86 1.67 5.73 -7.93
N GLU A 87 1.04 6.55 -7.10
CA GLU A 87 1.32 6.63 -5.67
C GLU A 87 1.04 5.30 -4.97
N ALA A 88 -0.14 4.71 -5.20
CA ALA A 88 -0.53 3.45 -4.60
C ALA A 88 0.43 2.31 -4.96
N PHE A 89 0.87 2.21 -6.21
CA PHE A 89 1.88 1.24 -6.63
C PHE A 89 3.26 1.52 -6.03
N ASP A 90 3.63 2.78 -5.84
CA ASP A 90 4.89 3.14 -5.19
C ASP A 90 4.86 2.74 -3.69
N TYR A 91 3.76 2.97 -2.96
CA TYR A 91 3.60 2.44 -1.61
C TYR A 91 3.61 0.91 -1.58
N PHE A 92 2.86 0.26 -2.46
CA PHE A 92 2.83 -1.21 -2.56
C PHE A 92 4.23 -1.77 -2.80
N GLY A 93 4.92 -1.23 -3.80
CA GLY A 93 6.29 -1.56 -4.12
C GLY A 93 7.20 -1.32 -2.92
N ALA A 94 7.06 -0.20 -2.21
CA ALA A 94 7.91 0.14 -1.06
C ALA A 94 7.75 -0.81 0.13
N VAL A 95 6.52 -1.28 0.42
CA VAL A 95 6.22 -2.22 1.51
C VAL A 95 6.77 -3.62 1.22
N MET A 96 6.82 -4.02 -0.05
CA MET A 96 7.33 -5.32 -0.46
C MET A 96 8.80 -5.55 -0.05
N LYS A 97 9.12 -6.78 0.38
CA LYS A 97 10.50 -7.18 0.70
C LYS A 97 11.41 -7.10 -0.53
N LYS A 98 12.71 -6.95 -0.32
CA LYS A 98 13.73 -6.79 -1.38
C LYS A 98 13.68 -7.89 -2.45
N GLU A 99 13.40 -9.13 -2.05
CA GLU A 99 13.24 -10.27 -2.97
C GLU A 99 11.98 -10.15 -3.85
N ALA A 100 10.86 -9.72 -3.28
CA ALA A 100 9.61 -9.50 -3.99
C ALA A 100 9.69 -8.27 -4.93
N LYS A 101 10.38 -7.18 -4.50
CA LYS A 101 10.72 -6.03 -5.36
C LYS A 101 11.50 -6.46 -6.60
N ASN A 102 12.50 -7.33 -6.43
CA ASN A 102 13.31 -7.85 -7.54
C ASN A 102 12.48 -8.70 -8.52
N ASN A 103 11.53 -9.50 -8.02
CA ASN A 103 10.66 -10.31 -8.87
C ASN A 103 9.61 -9.47 -9.61
N MET A 104 9.05 -8.44 -8.96
CA MET A 104 8.16 -7.47 -9.58
C MET A 104 8.87 -6.68 -10.70
N ALA A 105 10.07 -6.16 -10.44
CA ALA A 105 10.87 -5.46 -11.44
C ALA A 105 11.15 -6.36 -12.67
N LYS A 106 11.49 -7.64 -12.44
CA LYS A 106 11.64 -8.63 -13.51
C LYS A 106 10.33 -8.87 -14.28
N GLY A 107 9.20 -8.99 -13.59
CA GLY A 107 7.88 -9.17 -14.21
C GLY A 107 7.44 -7.96 -15.06
N PHE A 108 7.73 -6.75 -14.61
CA PHE A 108 7.52 -5.52 -15.37
C PHE A 108 8.45 -5.45 -16.59
N GLN A 109 9.75 -5.76 -16.44
CA GLN A 109 10.69 -5.81 -17.57
C GLN A 109 10.30 -6.85 -18.61
N GLN A 110 9.81 -8.02 -18.19
CA GLN A 110 9.32 -9.06 -19.11
C GLN A 110 8.07 -8.64 -19.87
N LYS A 111 7.18 -7.84 -19.24
CA LYS A 111 5.99 -7.29 -19.92
C LYS A 111 6.32 -6.09 -20.81
N ALA A 112 7.25 -5.24 -20.41
CA ALA A 112 7.70 -4.10 -21.20
C ALA A 112 8.58 -4.51 -22.41
N GLY A 113 9.34 -5.60 -22.27
CA GLY A 113 10.13 -6.21 -23.36
C GLY A 113 9.29 -7.01 -24.36
N LYS A 114 7.98 -7.21 -24.11
CA LYS A 114 7.03 -7.81 -25.07
C LYS A 114 6.35 -6.78 -25.99
N LYS A 115 6.94 -5.60 -26.17
CA LYS A 115 6.71 -4.77 -27.35
C LYS A 115 7.92 -4.86 -28.28
N ALA A 116 7.96 -5.94 -29.05
CA ALA A 116 8.59 -6.08 -30.37
C ALA A 116 8.07 -7.39 -30.98
#